data_AF-A0A2E7QJT8-F1
#
_entry.id   AF-A0A2E7QJT8-F1
#
_cell.length_a   1.000
_cell.length_b   1.000
_cell.length_c   1.000
_cell.angle_alpha   90.00
_cell.angle_beta   90.00
_cell.angle_gamma   90.00
#
_symmetry.space_group_name_H-M   'P 1'
#
loop_
_entity.id
_entity.type
_entity.pdbx_description
1 polymer ?
#
loop_
_entity_poly.entity_id
_entity_poly.type
_entity_poly.pdbx_seq_one_letter_code
_entity_poly.pdbx_strand_id
1 'polypeptide(L)'
;MLPYLVNIRSYIRYKKIPHHWLQRFQNEEEFNRLARRRLMPLAVTPEGESLQDTAPVIELMEQVHPDDPTLVFLSALIEEYGDEWVAKLMFRHRWLSKADRSATSHILAREILLDGDRDEVDGLAEKVLARMKGRLELVGYNEIVSPLITGYFERLKKWASIRIYLTSTAAAYQSGIPTV
;
A
#
# COMPACT_ATOMS: atom_id res chain seq x y z
N MET A 1 4.26 7.08 -3.29
CA MET A 1 4.51 6.49 -1.94
C MET A 1 3.23 6.09 -1.19
N LEU A 2 2.06 6.19 -1.81
CA LEU A 2 0.78 5.83 -1.17
C LEU A 2 0.71 4.31 -0.90
N PRO A 3 0.37 3.88 0.33
CA PRO A 3 0.52 2.49 0.77
C PRO A 3 -0.35 1.54 -0.07
N TYR A 4 -1.61 1.89 -0.30
CA TYR A 4 -2.55 1.10 -1.09
C TYR A 4 -2.13 0.97 -2.57
N LEU A 5 -1.49 1.98 -3.16
CA LEU A 5 -0.88 1.85 -4.50
C LEU A 5 0.33 0.92 -4.50
N VAL A 6 1.12 0.92 -3.43
CA VAL A 6 2.24 -0.03 -3.28
C VAL A 6 1.71 -1.46 -3.18
N ASN A 7 0.56 -1.67 -2.52
CA ASN A 7 -0.11 -2.97 -2.47
C ASN A 7 -0.46 -3.46 -3.88
N ILE A 8 -1.27 -2.69 -4.64
CA ILE A 8 -1.62 -3.02 -6.04
C ILE A 8 -0.37 -3.24 -6.88
N ARG A 9 0.61 -2.34 -6.80
CA ARG A 9 1.85 -2.46 -7.58
C ARG A 9 2.64 -3.73 -7.25
N SER A 10 2.64 -4.17 -6.00
CA SER A 10 3.29 -5.41 -5.59
C SER A 10 2.53 -6.61 -6.15
N TYR A 11 1.21 -6.60 -6.06
CA TYR A 11 0.34 -7.65 -6.57
C TYR A 11 0.48 -7.84 -8.09
N ILE A 12 0.31 -6.78 -8.88
CA ILE A 12 0.40 -6.85 -10.35
C ILE A 12 1.79 -7.29 -10.83
N ARG A 13 2.86 -6.93 -10.11
CA ARG A 13 4.23 -7.37 -10.41
C ARG A 13 4.41 -8.85 -10.10
N TYR A 14 3.87 -9.31 -8.97
CA TYR A 14 3.92 -10.72 -8.57
C TYR A 14 3.19 -11.61 -9.58
N LYS A 15 1.95 -11.25 -9.95
CA LYS A 15 1.13 -11.98 -10.92
C LYS A 15 1.50 -11.71 -12.38
N LYS A 16 2.42 -10.77 -12.64
CA LYS A 16 2.86 -10.34 -13.99
C LYS A 16 1.70 -9.91 -14.89
N ILE A 17 0.73 -9.19 -14.33
CA ILE A 17 -0.45 -8.72 -15.06
C ILE A 17 -0.04 -7.56 -15.98
N PRO A 18 -0.31 -7.61 -17.30
CA PRO A 18 -0.09 -6.47 -18.19
C PRO A 18 -1.00 -5.29 -17.83
N HIS A 19 -0.44 -4.09 -17.70
CA HIS A 19 -1.21 -2.90 -17.31
C HIS A 19 -0.52 -1.60 -17.76
N HIS A 20 -1.30 -0.53 -17.84
CA HIS A 20 -0.79 0.84 -18.00
C HIS A 20 -0.83 1.53 -16.64
N TRP A 21 0.33 2.02 -16.17
CA TRP A 21 0.41 2.76 -14.92
C TRP A 21 0.34 4.27 -15.20
N LEU A 22 -0.82 4.88 -14.94
CA LEU A 22 -1.04 6.30 -15.16
C LEU A 22 -0.78 7.10 -13.87
N GLN A 23 -0.15 8.27 -14.03
CA GLN A 23 0.07 9.20 -12.93
C GLN A 23 -1.19 10.04 -12.73
N ARG A 24 -1.78 10.00 -11.53
CA ARG A 24 -3.08 10.63 -11.22
C ARG A 24 -3.14 12.12 -11.55
N PHE A 25 -2.17 12.91 -11.11
CA PHE A 25 -2.16 14.36 -11.23
C PHE A 25 -1.93 14.83 -12.67
N GLN A 26 -1.27 14.02 -13.51
CA GLN A 26 -1.18 14.25 -14.96
C GLN A 26 -2.46 13.85 -15.72
N ASN A 27 -3.35 13.08 -15.09
CA ASN A 27 -4.60 12.58 -15.67
C ASN A 27 -5.80 12.96 -14.79
N GLU A 28 -5.76 14.15 -14.18
CA GLU A 28 -6.71 14.54 -13.13
C GLU A 28 -8.15 14.64 -13.62
N GLU A 29 -8.37 15.11 -14.85
CA GLU A 29 -9.70 15.22 -15.45
C GLU A 29 -10.36 13.84 -15.62
N GLU A 30 -9.63 12.88 -16.22
CA GLU A 30 -10.11 11.51 -16.38
C GLU A 30 -10.32 10.84 -15.02
N PHE A 31 -9.37 11.00 -14.09
CA PHE A 31 -9.51 10.48 -12.74
C PHE A 31 -10.79 11.00 -12.06
N ASN A 32 -11.06 12.31 -12.13
CA ASN A 32 -12.25 12.89 -11.52
C ASN A 32 -13.56 12.45 -12.19
N ARG A 33 -13.53 12.14 -13.49
CA ARG A 33 -14.69 11.61 -14.22
C ARG A 33 -15.01 10.17 -13.84
N LEU A 34 -13.98 9.34 -13.64
CA LEU A 34 -14.13 7.89 -13.42
C LEU A 34 -14.21 7.51 -11.93
N ALA A 35 -13.56 8.28 -11.06
CA ALA A 35 -13.51 8.00 -9.63
C ALA A 35 -14.82 8.37 -8.93
N ARG A 36 -15.46 7.38 -8.29
CA ARG A 36 -16.65 7.60 -7.43
C ARG A 36 -16.31 8.41 -6.17
N ARG A 37 -15.09 8.25 -5.65
CA ARG A 37 -14.53 8.95 -4.49
C ARG A 37 -13.17 9.53 -4.86
N ARG A 38 -12.78 10.66 -4.28
CA ARG A 38 -11.42 11.23 -4.48
C ARG A 38 -10.36 10.46 -3.66
N LEU A 39 -10.25 9.16 -3.92
CA LEU A 39 -9.39 8.20 -3.23
C LEU A 39 -8.64 7.36 -4.26
N MET A 40 -7.42 6.96 -3.91
CA MET A 40 -6.61 5.99 -4.67
C MET A 40 -6.54 4.67 -3.89
N PRO A 41 -6.40 3.52 -4.57
CA PRO A 41 -6.25 3.35 -6.03
C PRO A 41 -7.56 3.52 -6.81
N LEU A 42 -7.42 3.78 -8.11
CA LEU A 42 -8.47 3.64 -9.13
C LEU A 42 -7.90 2.71 -10.20
N ALA A 43 -8.62 1.64 -10.52
CA ALA A 43 -8.35 0.78 -11.66
C ALA A 43 -9.51 0.89 -12.66
N VAL A 44 -9.18 0.82 -13.94
CA VAL A 44 -10.16 0.87 -15.04
C VAL A 44 -9.95 -0.36 -15.90
N THR A 45 -11.00 -1.13 -16.14
CA THR A 45 -10.94 -2.34 -16.97
C THR A 45 -10.89 -1.98 -18.47
N PRO A 46 -10.49 -2.90 -19.36
CA PRO A 46 -10.57 -2.68 -20.81
C PRO A 46 -11.98 -2.33 -21.31
N GLU A 47 -13.02 -2.79 -20.61
CA GLU A 47 -14.43 -2.51 -20.89
C GLU A 47 -14.90 -1.15 -20.34
N GLY A 48 -14.02 -0.42 -19.64
CA GLY A 48 -14.30 0.89 -19.08
C GLY A 48 -14.92 0.88 -17.68
N GLU A 49 -15.00 -0.27 -17.01
CA GLU A 49 -15.48 -0.34 -15.64
C GLU A 49 -14.45 0.25 -14.67
N SER A 50 -14.91 1.05 -13.70
CA SER A 50 -14.06 1.73 -12.72
C SER A 50 -14.19 1.11 -11.33
N LEU A 51 -13.07 0.66 -10.77
CA LEU A 51 -12.97 0.07 -9.42
C LEU A 51 -12.07 0.92 -8.52
N GLN A 52 -12.48 1.09 -7.27
CA GLN A 52 -11.72 1.82 -6.25
C GLN A 52 -11.55 0.97 -5.01
N ASP A 53 -10.53 1.30 -4.21
CA ASP A 53 -10.01 0.50 -3.10
C ASP A 53 -9.19 -0.71 -3.56
N THR A 54 -8.37 -1.28 -2.67
CA THR A 54 -7.42 -2.35 -3.03
C THR A 54 -8.10 -3.70 -3.18
N ALA A 55 -8.97 -4.06 -2.23
CA ALA A 55 -9.66 -5.35 -2.21
C ALA A 55 -10.42 -5.65 -3.52
N PRO A 56 -11.36 -4.81 -3.99
CA PRO A 56 -12.10 -5.13 -5.23
C PRO A 56 -11.23 -5.11 -6.48
N VAL A 57 -10.14 -4.31 -6.50
CA VAL A 57 -9.20 -4.31 -7.62
C VAL A 57 -8.40 -5.60 -7.66
N ILE A 58 -7.95 -6.09 -6.50
CA ILE A 58 -7.24 -7.37 -6.39
C ILE A 58 -8.20 -8.52 -6.71
N GLU A 59 -9.42 -8.50 -6.17
CA GLU A 59 -10.43 -9.53 -6.42
C GLU A 59 -10.78 -9.66 -7.90
N LEU A 60 -10.91 -8.54 -8.63
CA LEU A 60 -11.11 -8.58 -10.08
C LEU A 60 -9.95 -9.28 -10.81
N MET A 61 -8.73 -9.05 -10.33
CA MET A 61 -7.51 -9.55 -10.96
C MET A 61 -7.17 -10.99 -10.55
N GLU A 62 -7.64 -11.42 -9.38
CA GLU A 62 -7.39 -12.76 -8.85
C GLU A 62 -8.31 -13.76 -9.55
N GLN A 63 -7.72 -14.83 -10.05
CA GLN A 63 -8.44 -15.87 -10.79
C GLN A 63 -8.44 -17.20 -10.04
N VAL A 64 -7.63 -17.30 -8.98
CA VAL A 64 -7.43 -18.53 -8.23
C VAL A 64 -7.63 -18.23 -6.76
N HIS A 65 -8.72 -18.75 -6.23
CA HIS A 65 -8.99 -18.78 -4.80
C HIS A 65 -8.85 -20.21 -4.29
N PRO A 66 -8.37 -20.41 -3.05
CA PRO A 66 -8.37 -21.73 -2.45
C PRO A 66 -9.81 -22.21 -2.22
N ASP A 67 -10.08 -23.49 -2.49
CA ASP A 67 -11.39 -24.09 -2.20
C ASP A 67 -11.55 -24.43 -0.71
N ASP A 68 -10.43 -24.62 0.01
CA ASP A 68 -10.44 -24.94 1.44
C ASP A 68 -10.93 -23.72 2.27
N PRO A 69 -12.03 -23.84 3.03
CA PRO A 69 -12.56 -22.74 3.82
C PRO A 69 -11.58 -22.16 4.85
N THR A 70 -10.65 -22.97 5.34
CA THR A 70 -9.58 -22.55 6.26
C THR A 70 -8.61 -21.62 5.54
N LEU A 71 -8.20 -21.96 4.32
CA LEU A 71 -7.30 -21.14 3.52
C LEU A 71 -7.99 -19.84 3.08
N VAL A 72 -9.27 -19.89 2.74
CA VAL A 72 -10.07 -18.69 2.47
C VAL A 72 -10.09 -17.76 3.68
N PHE A 73 -10.39 -18.31 4.87
CA PHE A 73 -10.37 -17.54 6.11
C PHE A 73 -9.00 -16.93 6.40
N LEU A 74 -7.92 -17.71 6.26
CA LEU A 74 -6.57 -17.21 6.48
C LEU A 74 -6.18 -16.12 5.48
N SER A 75 -6.57 -16.24 4.22
CA SER A 75 -6.34 -15.21 3.20
C SER A 75 -7.01 -13.90 3.59
N ALA A 76 -8.30 -13.94 3.91
CA ALA A 76 -9.07 -12.77 4.34
C ALA A 76 -8.52 -12.17 5.65
N LEU A 77 -8.13 -13.01 6.62
CA LEU A 77 -7.54 -12.56 7.87
C LEU A 77 -6.22 -11.80 7.65
N ILE A 78 -5.36 -12.28 6.75
CA ILE A 78 -4.08 -11.63 6.43
C ILE A 78 -4.32 -10.29 5.71
N GLU A 79 -5.28 -10.25 4.79
CA GLU A 79 -5.67 -9.01 4.09
C GLU A 79 -6.19 -7.96 5.08
N GLU A 80 -7.19 -8.31 5.89
CA GLU A 80 -7.75 -7.43 6.92
C GLU A 80 -6.68 -6.99 7.92
N TYR A 81 -5.80 -7.91 8.31
CA TYR A 81 -4.68 -7.59 9.19
C TYR A 81 -3.76 -6.53 8.57
N GLY A 82 -3.44 -6.66 7.28
CA GLY A 82 -2.66 -5.71 6.52
C GLY A 82 -3.29 -4.32 6.52
N ASP A 83 -4.57 -4.26 6.14
CA ASP A 83 -5.27 -2.98 5.97
C ASP A 83 -5.49 -2.25 7.30
N GLU A 84 -5.76 -2.97 8.40
CA GLU A 84 -6.06 -2.36 9.69
C GLU A 84 -4.83 -2.11 10.58
N TRP A 85 -3.83 -2.99 10.56
CA TRP A 85 -2.69 -2.92 11.48
C TRP A 85 -1.42 -2.39 10.82
N VAL A 86 -1.13 -2.77 9.58
CA VAL A 86 0.08 -2.28 8.89
C VAL A 86 -0.08 -0.80 8.53
N ALA A 87 -1.31 -0.34 8.26
CA ALA A 87 -1.60 1.08 8.09
C ALA A 87 -1.17 1.90 9.33
N LYS A 88 -1.46 1.42 10.54
CA LYS A 88 -1.06 2.09 11.80
C LYS A 88 0.46 2.18 11.96
N LEU A 89 1.18 1.11 11.60
CA LEU A 89 2.65 1.11 11.58
C LEU A 89 3.18 2.15 10.58
N MET A 90 2.62 2.17 9.37
CA MET A 90 3.00 3.15 8.35
C MET A 90 2.78 4.59 8.83
N PHE A 91 1.64 4.88 9.48
CA PHE A 91 1.37 6.21 10.02
C PHE A 91 2.38 6.61 11.09
N ARG A 92 2.71 5.70 12.01
CA ARG A 92 3.76 5.91 13.02
C ARG A 92 5.08 6.28 12.37
N HIS A 93 5.55 5.49 11.40
CA HIS A 93 6.86 5.71 10.78
C HIS A 93 6.91 6.93 9.88
N ARG A 94 5.82 7.30 9.21
CA ARG A 94 5.82 8.44 8.29
C ARG A 94 5.58 9.78 8.95
N TRP A 95 4.82 9.83 10.05
CA TRP A 95 4.27 11.10 10.56
C TRP A 95 4.67 11.46 11.99
N LEU A 96 5.24 10.52 12.75
CA LEU A 96 5.59 10.77 14.15
C LEU A 96 6.87 11.62 14.29
N SER A 97 7.98 11.16 13.70
CA SER A 97 9.26 11.85 13.83
C SER A 97 9.29 13.11 12.97
N LYS A 98 10.02 14.13 13.43
CA LYS A 98 10.17 15.40 12.68
C LYS A 98 10.86 15.17 11.33
N ALA A 99 11.88 14.30 11.30
CA ALA A 99 12.63 14.00 10.09
C ALA A 99 11.74 13.27 9.07
N ASP A 100 11.04 12.22 9.49
CA ASP A 100 10.22 11.39 8.59
C ASP A 100 9.04 12.16 8.02
N ARG A 101 8.35 12.97 8.85
CA ARG A 101 7.20 13.74 8.37
C ARG A 101 7.60 14.86 7.43
N SER A 102 8.78 15.45 7.62
CA SER A 102 9.34 16.43 6.70
C SER A 102 9.71 15.76 5.38
N ALA A 103 10.48 14.66 5.39
CA ALA A 103 10.82 13.94 4.17
C ALA A 103 9.57 13.44 3.43
N THR A 104 8.62 12.83 4.15
CA THR A 104 7.38 12.29 3.58
C THR A 104 6.52 13.39 2.95
N SER A 105 6.37 14.55 3.60
CA SER A 105 5.56 15.63 3.03
C SER A 105 6.15 16.19 1.74
N HIS A 106 7.48 16.32 1.64
CA HIS A 106 8.15 16.76 0.42
C HIS A 106 8.06 15.73 -0.70
N ILE A 107 8.19 14.44 -0.38
CA ILE A 107 8.02 13.37 -1.37
C ILE A 107 6.60 13.38 -1.94
N LEU A 108 5.57 13.52 -1.08
CA LEU A 108 4.19 13.59 -1.54
C LEU A 108 3.90 14.88 -2.33
N ALA A 109 4.49 16.01 -1.93
CA ALA A 109 4.37 17.26 -2.67
C ALA A 109 5.02 17.17 -4.07
N ARG A 110 6.21 16.56 -4.17
CA ARG A 110 6.88 16.29 -5.44
C ARG A 110 6.12 15.30 -6.33
N GLU A 111 5.42 14.33 -5.75
CA GLU A 111 4.53 13.43 -6.50
C GLU A 111 3.35 14.18 -7.13
N ILE A 112 2.91 15.30 -6.54
CA ILE A 112 1.85 16.16 -7.08
C ILE A 112 2.43 17.14 -8.11
N LEU A 113 3.49 17.84 -7.73
CA LEU A 113 4.17 18.88 -8.51
C LEU A 113 5.47 18.32 -9.09
N LEU A 114 5.35 17.43 -10.08
CA LEU A 114 6.52 16.77 -10.68
C LEU A 114 7.53 17.80 -11.21
N ASP A 115 7.04 18.77 -11.97
CA ASP A 115 7.84 19.83 -12.61
C ASP A 115 7.85 21.15 -11.84
N GLY A 116 7.24 21.18 -10.64
CA GLY A 116 7.19 22.39 -9.82
C GLY A 116 8.57 22.78 -9.30
N ASP A 117 8.78 24.07 -9.12
CA ASP A 117 10.02 24.56 -8.53
C ASP A 117 10.14 24.19 -7.04
N ARG A 118 11.25 24.59 -6.42
CA ARG A 118 11.49 24.25 -5.02
C ARG A 118 10.49 24.92 -4.09
N ASP A 119 10.18 26.19 -4.30
CA ASP A 119 9.33 26.98 -3.41
C ASP A 119 7.88 26.50 -3.49
N GLU A 120 7.43 26.12 -4.69
CA GLU A 120 6.13 25.49 -4.91
C GLU A 120 6.00 24.15 -4.17
N VAL A 121 7.04 23.30 -4.25
CA VAL A 121 7.05 22.00 -3.56
C VAL A 121 7.12 22.17 -2.05
N ASP A 122 7.96 23.08 -1.56
CA ASP A 122 8.10 23.35 -0.13
C ASP A 122 6.76 23.88 0.43
N GLY A 123 6.11 24.81 -0.28
CA GLY A 123 4.79 25.33 0.10
C GLY A 123 3.68 24.27 0.10
N LEU A 124 3.69 23.33 -0.86
CA LEU A 124 2.74 22.21 -0.85
C LEU A 124 3.07 21.19 0.25
N ALA A 125 4.35 20.94 0.52
CA ALA A 125 4.79 20.04 1.57
C ALA A 125 4.30 20.50 2.95
N GLU A 126 4.33 21.80 3.23
CA GLU A 126 3.77 22.37 4.46
C GLU A 126 2.26 22.11 4.59
N LYS A 127 1.50 22.32 3.50
CA LYS A 127 0.06 22.03 3.46
C LYS A 127 -0.24 20.54 3.68
N VAL A 128 0.54 19.66 3.06
CA VAL A 128 0.45 18.20 3.26
C VAL A 128 0.73 17.85 4.72
N LEU A 129 1.78 18.40 5.31
CA LEU A 129 2.16 18.15 6.70
C LEU A 129 1.05 18.60 7.67
N ALA A 130 0.50 19.80 7.47
CA ALA A 130 -0.60 20.32 8.29
C ALA A 130 -1.83 19.41 8.22
N ARG A 131 -2.21 18.99 7.00
CA ARG A 131 -3.34 18.06 6.79
C ARG A 131 -3.12 16.70 7.45
N MET A 132 -1.91 16.15 7.37
CA MET A 132 -1.62 14.80 7.86
C MET A 132 -1.48 14.72 9.37
N LYS A 133 -1.03 15.79 10.05
CA LYS A 133 -1.05 15.87 11.51
C LYS A 133 -2.45 15.64 12.09
N GLY A 134 -3.48 16.25 11.49
CA GLY A 134 -4.87 16.07 11.93
C GLY A 134 -5.45 14.67 11.66
N ARG A 135 -4.76 13.81 10.90
CA ARG A 135 -5.22 12.44 10.60
C ARG A 135 -4.69 11.37 11.55
N LEU A 136 -3.69 11.68 12.38
CA LEU A 136 -3.12 10.71 13.32
C LEU A 136 -4.16 10.20 14.33
N GLU A 137 -5.01 11.11 14.82
CA GLU A 137 -6.10 10.75 15.75
C GLU A 137 -7.15 9.86 15.07
N LEU A 138 -7.48 10.13 13.79
CA LEU A 138 -8.47 9.36 13.03
C LEU A 138 -8.05 7.90 12.82
N VAL A 139 -6.75 7.61 12.82
CA VAL A 139 -6.23 6.23 12.69
C VAL A 139 -5.99 5.57 14.05
N GLY A 140 -6.54 6.16 15.13
CA GLY A 140 -6.46 5.65 16.49
C GLY A 140 -5.08 5.77 17.12
N TYR A 141 -4.20 6.61 16.57
CA TYR A 141 -2.87 6.83 17.13
C TYR A 141 -2.94 7.87 18.24
N ASN A 142 -2.83 7.42 19.49
CA ASN A 142 -2.81 8.25 20.69
C ASN A 142 -1.74 7.76 21.68
N GLU A 143 -1.59 8.43 22.82
CA GLU A 143 -0.59 8.11 23.83
C GLU A 143 -0.71 6.68 24.39
N ILE A 144 -1.91 6.10 24.41
CA ILE A 144 -2.17 4.73 24.88
C ILE A 144 -1.75 3.71 23.81
N VAL A 145 -2.08 3.95 22.55
CA VAL A 145 -1.86 3.00 21.43
C VAL A 145 -0.43 3.06 20.90
N SER A 146 0.22 4.22 20.97
CA SER A 146 1.60 4.46 20.52
C SER A 146 2.63 3.45 21.05
N PRO A 147 2.72 3.16 22.37
CA PRO A 147 3.68 2.18 22.89
C PRO A 147 3.37 0.77 22.40
N LEU A 148 2.10 0.42 22.20
CA LEU A 148 1.68 -0.90 21.70
C LEU A 148 2.14 -1.12 20.26
N ILE A 149 1.91 -0.13 19.37
CA ILE A 149 2.36 -0.19 17.97
C ILE A 149 3.88 -0.27 17.91
N THR A 150 4.58 0.50 18.76
CA THR A 150 6.05 0.47 18.82
C THR A 150 6.55 -0.91 19.25
N GLY A 151 6.03 -1.46 20.34
CA GLY A 151 6.43 -2.79 20.82
C GLY A 151 6.08 -3.90 19.82
N TYR A 152 4.96 -3.77 19.12
CA TYR A 152 4.59 -4.69 18.04
C TYR A 152 5.59 -4.66 16.88
N PHE A 153 5.99 -3.47 16.43
CA PHE A 153 6.98 -3.31 15.36
C PHE A 153 8.34 -3.93 15.72
N GLU A 154 8.81 -3.73 16.96
CA GLU A 154 10.06 -4.33 17.42
C GLU A 154 10.00 -5.86 17.41
N ARG A 155 8.86 -6.46 17.80
CA ARG A 155 8.65 -7.91 17.68
C ARG A 155 8.67 -8.36 16.23
N LEU A 156 7.98 -7.65 15.33
CA LEU A 156 7.99 -7.98 13.91
C LEU A 156 9.41 -7.98 13.32
N LYS A 157 10.22 -6.95 13.61
CA LYS A 157 11.62 -6.90 13.17
C LYS A 157 12.42 -8.10 13.65
N LYS A 158 12.22 -8.53 14.90
CA LYS A 158 12.86 -9.73 15.45
C LYS A 158 12.51 -10.96 14.62
N TRP A 159 11.23 -11.18 14.31
CA TRP A 159 10.79 -12.31 13.48
C TRP A 159 11.29 -12.21 12.03
N ALA A 160 11.29 -11.01 11.44
CA ALA A 160 11.81 -10.78 10.09
C ALA A 160 13.32 -11.03 9.96
N SER A 161 14.07 -11.00 11.07
CA SER A 161 15.51 -11.26 11.10
C SER A 161 15.86 -12.76 11.15
N ILE A 162 14.86 -13.64 11.20
CA ILE A 162 15.08 -15.09 11.22
C ILE A 162 15.78 -15.52 9.94
N ARG A 163 16.89 -16.25 10.12
CA ARG A 163 17.63 -16.89 9.04
C ARG A 163 17.18 -18.34 8.93
N ILE A 164 16.59 -18.68 7.79
CA ILE A 164 16.23 -20.06 7.45
C ILE A 164 17.34 -20.58 6.56
N TYR A 165 18.11 -21.55 7.04
CA TYR A 165 19.09 -22.27 6.23
C TYR A 165 18.39 -23.45 5.58
N LEU A 166 18.33 -23.45 4.25
CA LEU A 166 17.83 -24.59 3.48
C LEU A 166 19.03 -25.42 3.02
N THR A 167 18.92 -26.75 3.11
CA THR A 167 19.88 -27.64 2.46
C THR A 167 19.61 -27.65 0.95
N SER A 168 20.68 -27.65 0.16
CA SER A 168 20.56 -27.65 -1.29
C SER A 168 20.09 -29.02 -1.81
N THR A 169 18.93 -29.05 -2.45
CA THR A 169 18.82 -29.66 -3.78
C THR A 169 18.09 -28.69 -4.69
N ALA A 170 18.88 -27.79 -5.29
CA ALA A 170 18.52 -27.15 -6.54
C ALA A 170 18.45 -28.24 -7.62
N ALA A 171 17.28 -28.88 -7.78
CA ALA A 171 16.97 -29.75 -8.92
C ALA A 171 15.46 -29.92 -9.21
N ALA A 172 14.54 -29.30 -8.45
CA ALA A 172 13.10 -29.55 -8.63
C ALA A 172 12.24 -28.33 -9.02
N TYR A 173 12.84 -27.18 -9.33
CA TYR A 173 12.09 -25.97 -9.76
C TYR A 173 12.37 -25.57 -11.21
N GLN A 174 12.49 -26.57 -12.08
CA GLN A 174 12.43 -26.42 -13.54
C GLN A 174 11.63 -27.57 -14.16
N SER A 175 10.35 -27.68 -13.85
CA SER A 175 9.37 -28.35 -14.74
C SER A 175 7.99 -28.29 -14.11
N GLY A 176 7.04 -27.72 -14.86
CA GLY A 176 5.63 -28.09 -14.83
C GLY A 176 4.95 -28.14 -13.46
N ILE A 177 4.13 -27.13 -13.19
CA ILE A 177 2.93 -27.26 -12.36
C ILE A 177 2.22 -28.58 -12.75
N PRO A 178 2.00 -29.51 -11.80
CA PRO A 178 0.63 -29.75 -11.32
C PRO A 178 0.47 -29.99 -9.81
N THR A 179 -0.56 -29.30 -9.29
CA THR A 179 -1.54 -29.63 -8.21
C THR A 179 -1.12 -30.13 -6.82
N VAL A 180 -1.66 -29.45 -5.80
CA VAL A 180 -2.92 -29.90 -5.15
C VAL A 180 -3.93 -28.78 -5.31
#